data_AF-A0AAV1D560-F1
#
_entry.id   AF-A0AAV1D560-F1
#
_cell.length_a   1.000
_cell.length_b   1.000
_cell.length_c   1.000
_cell.angle_alpha   90.00
_cell.angle_beta   90.00
_cell.angle_gamma   90.00
#
_symmetry.space_group_name_H-M   'P 1'
#
loop_
_entity.id
_entity.type
_entity.pdbx_description
1 polymer ?
#
loop_
_entity_poly.entity_id
_entity_poly.type
_entity_poly.pdbx_seq_one_letter_code
_entity_poly.pdbx_strand_id
1 'polypeptide(L)'
;MAGLKPGVIALFDVDGTLTAPRKGATPEMLEFMQKLRKVVTVGVVGGSDLVKISEQLGSTVINDYDYVFSENGLVAHKAGKLIGKESLKTFLGEEKLKEFINFTLHYIADLDIPIKRGTFIEFRSGMLNVSPIGRNCSQEERDEFEKYDKVLFCCSYLAEHEFLIHFCFVLLELNLGQYI
;
A
#
# COMPACT_ATOMS: atom_id res chain seq x y z
N MET A 1 25.63 -28.76 -2.99
CA MET A 1 24.76 -27.61 -2.69
C MET A 1 23.59 -27.68 -3.65
N ALA A 2 22.35 -27.55 -3.19
CA ALA A 2 21.21 -27.47 -4.09
C ALA A 2 21.38 -26.22 -4.97
N GLY A 3 21.47 -26.39 -6.29
CA GLY A 3 21.52 -25.27 -7.22
C GLY A 3 20.21 -24.47 -7.18
N LEU A 4 20.24 -23.26 -7.73
CA LEU A 4 19.07 -22.40 -7.83
C LEU A 4 17.92 -23.17 -8.51
N LYS A 5 16.75 -23.24 -7.88
CA LYS A 5 15.56 -23.86 -8.48
C LYS A 5 14.98 -22.92 -9.54
N PRO A 6 15.07 -23.26 -10.84
CA PRO A 6 14.51 -22.41 -11.89
C PRO A 6 12.98 -22.41 -11.82
N GLY A 7 12.37 -21.27 -12.17
CA GLY A 7 10.92 -21.13 -12.24
C GLY A 7 10.19 -21.07 -10.89
N VAL A 8 10.92 -20.92 -9.78
CA VAL A 8 10.32 -20.73 -8.44
C VAL A 8 10.84 -19.43 -7.84
N ILE A 9 9.90 -18.62 -7.34
CA ILE A 9 10.18 -17.42 -6.56
C ILE A 9 9.51 -17.54 -5.19
N ALA A 10 10.22 -17.13 -4.14
CA ALA A 10 9.67 -16.96 -2.80
C ALA A 10 9.48 -15.47 -2.52
N LEU A 11 8.22 -15.04 -2.38
CA LEU A 11 7.84 -13.67 -2.06
C LEU A 11 7.42 -13.59 -0.59
N PHE A 12 7.96 -12.61 0.12
CA PHE A 12 7.70 -12.40 1.54
C PHE A 12 7.14 -11.01 1.79
N ASP A 13 6.08 -10.94 2.59
CA ASP A 13 5.69 -9.68 3.20
C ASP A 13 6.77 -9.22 4.20
N VAL A 14 6.82 -7.93 4.52
CA VAL A 14 7.85 -7.37 5.41
C VAL A 14 7.38 -7.35 6.86
N ASP A 15 6.42 -6.47 7.18
CA ASP A 15 6.01 -6.19 8.57
C ASP A 15 5.17 -7.34 9.13
N GLY A 16 5.59 -7.95 10.23
CA GLY A 16 4.92 -9.11 10.82
C GLY A 16 5.26 -10.46 10.18
N THR A 17 6.01 -10.48 9.07
CA THR A 17 6.49 -11.71 8.41
C THR A 17 8.00 -11.86 8.52
N LEU A 18 8.78 -10.93 7.95
CA LEU A 18 10.24 -10.92 8.08
C LEU A 18 10.70 -10.18 9.34
N THR A 19 9.88 -9.26 9.84
CA THR A 19 10.16 -8.49 11.04
C THR A 19 9.03 -8.60 12.05
N ALA A 20 9.33 -8.36 13.33
CA ALA A 20 8.26 -8.06 14.28
C ALA A 20 7.64 -6.70 13.93
N PRO A 21 6.33 -6.48 14.19
CA PRO A 21 5.65 -5.25 13.78
C PRO A 21 6.39 -3.98 14.19
N ARG A 22 6.69 -3.13 13.19
CA ARG A 22 7.42 -1.86 13.31
C ARG A 22 8.83 -1.96 13.90
N LYS A 23 9.48 -3.13 13.80
CA LYS A 23 10.85 -3.35 14.25
C LYS A 23 11.76 -3.78 13.10
N GLY A 24 13.07 -3.68 13.31
CA GLY A 24 14.07 -4.22 12.40
C GLY A 24 14.12 -5.75 12.42
N ALA A 25 14.53 -6.35 11.31
CA ALA A 25 14.80 -7.78 11.18
C ALA A 25 15.92 -8.21 12.12
N THR A 26 15.82 -9.42 12.67
CA THR A 26 16.92 -9.98 13.45
C THR A 26 18.07 -10.39 12.53
N PRO A 27 19.34 -10.36 13.01
CA PRO A 27 20.47 -10.83 12.21
C PRO A 27 20.30 -12.27 11.72
N GLU A 28 19.67 -13.14 12.52
CA GLU A 28 19.37 -14.53 12.18
C GLU A 28 18.42 -14.64 10.99
N MET A 29 17.39 -13.79 10.94
CA MET A 29 16.46 -13.74 9.81
C MET A 29 17.17 -13.25 8.54
N LEU A 30 17.96 -12.18 8.63
CA LEU A 30 18.73 -11.67 7.49
C LEU A 30 19.69 -12.73 6.94
N GLU A 31 20.40 -13.44 7.83
CA GLU A 31 21.29 -14.53 7.43
C GLU A 31 20.52 -15.69 6.77
N PHE A 32 19.35 -16.03 7.30
CA PHE A 32 18.47 -17.03 6.70
C PHE A 32 18.05 -16.63 5.28
N MET A 33 17.63 -15.38 5.08
CA MET A 33 17.23 -14.88 3.76
C MET A 33 18.39 -14.93 2.76
N GLN A 34 19.61 -14.59 3.18
CA GLN A 34 20.80 -14.71 2.33
C GLN A 34 21.15 -16.17 1.99
N LYS A 35 20.90 -17.12 2.90
CA LYS A 35 21.03 -18.55 2.60
C LYS A 35 19.95 -19.03 1.63
N LEU A 36 18.71 -18.59 1.81
CA LEU A 36 17.57 -18.94 0.96
C LEU A 36 17.78 -18.47 -0.49
N ARG A 37 18.30 -17.25 -0.67
CA ARG A 37 18.62 -16.67 -1.99
C ARG A 37 19.58 -17.52 -2.83
N LYS A 38 20.42 -18.34 -2.18
CA LYS A 38 21.32 -19.27 -2.89
C LYS A 38 20.59 -20.49 -3.48
N VAL A 39 19.36 -20.74 -3.03
CA VAL A 39 18.56 -21.93 -3.38
C VAL A 39 17.37 -21.58 -4.26
N VAL A 40 16.77 -20.41 -4.09
CA VAL A 40 15.60 -19.94 -4.84
C VAL A 40 15.69 -18.43 -5.05
N THR A 41 15.05 -17.92 -6.10
CA THR A 41 14.88 -16.48 -6.26
C THR A 41 14.03 -15.94 -5.11
N VAL A 42 14.51 -14.88 -4.45
CA VAL A 42 13.81 -14.28 -3.30
C VAL A 42 13.40 -12.86 -3.61
N GLY A 43 12.14 -12.55 -3.31
CA GLY A 43 11.65 -11.19 -3.34
C GLY A 43 10.94 -10.78 -2.05
N VAL A 44 10.92 -9.48 -1.80
CA VAL A 44 10.13 -8.88 -0.71
C VAL A 44 9.05 -7.99 -1.30
N VAL A 45 7.88 -7.99 -0.69
CA VAL A 45 6.74 -7.14 -1.05
C VAL A 45 6.22 -6.45 0.20
N GLY A 46 5.93 -5.16 0.13
CA GLY A 46 5.35 -4.44 1.26
C GLY A 46 4.53 -3.24 0.80
N GLY A 47 3.48 -2.92 1.55
CA GLY A 47 2.65 -1.74 1.30
C GLY A 47 3.32 -0.42 1.66
N SER A 48 4.43 -0.47 2.38
CA SER A 48 5.23 0.70 2.75
C SER A 48 6.13 1.16 1.60
N ASP A 49 6.56 2.42 1.67
CA ASP A 49 7.62 2.94 0.82
C ASP A 49 8.97 2.22 1.07
N LEU A 50 9.89 2.38 0.12
CA LEU A 50 11.21 1.75 0.18
C LEU A 50 12.03 2.19 1.39
N VAL A 51 11.84 3.41 1.91
CA VAL A 51 12.58 3.93 3.07
C VAL A 51 12.22 3.10 4.31
N LYS A 52 10.93 2.91 4.58
CA LYS A 52 10.45 2.08 5.69
C LYS A 52 10.86 0.62 5.56
N ILE A 53 10.82 0.08 4.34
CA ILE A 53 11.32 -1.28 4.10
C ILE A 53 12.82 -1.36 4.43
N SER A 54 13.60 -0.33 4.07
CA SER A 54 15.03 -0.25 4.36
C SER A 54 15.33 -0.08 5.85
N GLU A 55 14.49 0.65 6.59
CA GLU A 55 14.59 0.74 8.06
C GLU A 55 14.40 -0.62 8.73
N GLN A 56 13.53 -1.46 8.15
CA GLN A 56 13.22 -2.79 8.68
C GLN A 56 14.23 -3.86 8.25
N LEU A 57 14.63 -3.89 6.99
CA LEU A 57 15.46 -4.95 6.41
C LEU A 57 16.94 -4.57 6.22
N GLY A 58 17.29 -3.31 6.44
CA GLY A 58 18.62 -2.76 6.23
C GLY A 58 18.72 -1.88 4.97
N SER A 59 19.69 -0.97 4.97
CA SER A 59 19.88 0.02 3.89
C SER A 59 20.29 -0.59 2.54
N THR A 60 20.72 -1.84 2.53
CA THR A 60 21.17 -2.58 1.33
C THR A 60 20.07 -3.44 0.70
N VAL A 61 18.81 -3.33 1.16
CA VAL A 61 17.67 -4.17 0.76
C VAL A 61 17.55 -4.40 -0.76
N ILE A 62 17.75 -3.36 -1.58
CA ILE A 62 17.62 -3.43 -3.05
C ILE A 62 18.64 -4.41 -3.67
N ASN A 63 19.78 -4.61 -3.02
CA ASN A 63 20.84 -5.51 -3.44
C ASN A 63 20.79 -6.86 -2.74
N ASP A 64 20.20 -6.92 -1.55
CA ASP A 64 20.13 -8.11 -0.70
C ASP A 64 19.13 -9.15 -1.19
N TYR A 65 18.13 -8.72 -1.97
CA TYR A 65 17.08 -9.55 -2.56
C TYR A 65 17.11 -9.48 -4.09
N ASP A 66 16.57 -10.49 -4.77
CA ASP A 66 16.49 -10.49 -6.23
C ASP A 66 15.40 -9.55 -6.73
N TYR A 67 14.30 -9.44 -5.96
CA TYR A 67 13.19 -8.53 -6.21
C TYR A 67 12.83 -7.74 -4.94
N VAL A 68 12.56 -6.44 -5.09
CA VAL A 68 12.05 -5.59 -4.02
C VAL A 68 10.85 -4.80 -4.55
N PHE A 69 9.67 -5.10 -4.02
CA PHE A 69 8.40 -4.47 -4.36
C PHE A 69 7.93 -3.59 -3.20
N SER A 70 8.20 -2.29 -3.27
CA SER A 70 7.64 -1.33 -2.32
C SER A 70 6.31 -0.79 -2.85
N GLU A 71 5.48 -0.28 -1.94
CA GLU A 71 4.16 0.28 -2.24
C GLU A 71 3.30 -0.74 -3.01
N ASN A 72 3.28 -2.00 -2.55
CA ASN A 72 2.60 -3.13 -3.18
C ASN A 72 3.04 -3.42 -4.64
N GLY A 73 4.28 -3.05 -4.99
CA GLY A 73 4.84 -3.29 -6.32
C GLY A 73 4.65 -2.14 -7.30
N LEU A 74 4.10 -1.00 -6.85
CA LEU A 74 4.14 0.26 -7.62
C LEU A 74 5.57 0.66 -7.93
N VAL A 75 6.49 0.37 -7.02
CA VAL A 75 7.91 0.53 -7.25
C VAL A 75 8.56 -0.84 -7.14
N ALA A 76 9.09 -1.31 -8.26
CA ALA A 76 9.68 -2.62 -8.41
C ALA A 76 11.18 -2.51 -8.76
N HIS A 77 12.02 -3.16 -7.97
CA HIS A 77 13.43 -3.32 -8.27
C HIS A 77 13.76 -4.79 -8.51
N LYS A 78 14.65 -5.06 -9.48
CA LYS A 78 15.23 -6.38 -9.74
C LYS A 78 16.75 -6.26 -9.81
N ALA A 79 17.45 -7.08 -9.03
CA ALA A 79 18.90 -7.11 -8.95
C ALA A 79 19.53 -5.69 -8.80
N GLY A 80 19.04 -4.91 -7.84
CA GLY A 80 19.53 -3.56 -7.58
C GLY A 80 18.99 -2.46 -8.51
N LYS A 81 18.26 -2.80 -9.59
CA LYS A 81 17.82 -1.84 -10.61
C LYS A 81 16.31 -1.65 -10.59
N LEU A 82 15.87 -0.40 -10.74
CA LEU A 82 14.45 -0.07 -10.92
C LEU A 82 13.96 -0.66 -12.25
N ILE A 83 12.91 -1.48 -12.20
CA ILE A 83 12.29 -2.11 -13.38
C ILE A 83 10.85 -1.65 -13.62
N GLY A 84 10.21 -1.09 -12.61
CA GLY A 84 8.85 -0.58 -12.71
C GLY A 84 8.62 0.52 -11.70
N LYS A 85 8.01 1.61 -12.16
CA LYS A 85 7.49 2.66 -11.29
C LYS A 85 6.17 3.14 -11.86
N GLU A 86 5.09 2.81 -11.17
CA GLU A 86 3.75 3.25 -11.51
C GLU A 86 3.17 4.14 -10.43
N SER A 87 2.17 4.92 -10.82
CA SER A 87 1.38 5.72 -9.90
C SER A 87 -0.06 5.81 -10.36
N LEU A 88 -0.96 6.01 -9.40
CA LEU A 88 -2.37 6.25 -9.62
C LEU A 88 -2.61 7.37 -10.63
N LYS A 89 -1.80 8.44 -10.56
CA LYS A 89 -1.85 9.57 -11.49
C LYS A 89 -1.52 9.15 -12.92
N THR A 90 -0.47 8.37 -13.11
CA THR A 90 -0.06 7.87 -14.43
C THR A 90 -1.11 6.92 -14.99
N PHE A 91 -1.66 6.04 -14.14
CA PHE A 91 -2.62 5.02 -14.52
C PHE A 91 -4.00 5.57 -14.89
N LEU A 92 -4.57 6.44 -14.05
CA LEU A 92 -5.91 7.01 -14.26
C LEU A 92 -5.92 8.23 -15.19
N GLY A 93 -4.86 9.03 -15.14
CA GLY A 93 -4.82 10.36 -15.74
C GLY A 93 -5.53 11.44 -14.92
N GLU A 94 -5.15 12.70 -15.17
CA GLU A 94 -5.64 13.86 -14.43
C GLU A 94 -7.13 14.12 -14.59
N GLU A 95 -7.71 13.88 -15.78
CA GLU A 95 -9.13 14.17 -16.02
C GLU A 95 -10.03 13.29 -15.15
N LYS A 96 -9.77 11.98 -15.08
CA LYS A 96 -10.53 11.05 -14.23
C LYS A 96 -10.30 11.31 -12.76
N LEU A 97 -9.06 11.64 -12.36
CA LEU A 97 -8.74 12.00 -10.99
C LEU A 97 -9.50 13.26 -10.54
N LYS A 98 -9.51 14.29 -11.37
CA LYS A 98 -10.25 15.54 -11.11
C LYS A 98 -11.74 15.28 -10.97
N GLU A 99 -12.33 14.47 -11.85
CA GLU A 99 -13.74 14.07 -11.78
C GLU A 99 -14.06 13.36 -10.46
N PHE A 100 -13.23 12.37 -10.09
CA PHE A 100 -13.37 11.64 -8.83
C PHE A 100 -13.24 12.53 -7.59
N ILE A 101 -12.23 13.41 -7.57
CA ILE A 101 -11.98 14.32 -6.46
C ILE A 101 -13.15 15.29 -6.30
N ASN A 102 -13.63 15.88 -7.41
CA ASN A 102 -14.77 16.81 -7.37
C ASN A 102 -16.02 16.12 -6.83
N PHE A 103 -16.35 14.92 -7.32
CA PHE A 103 -17.47 14.15 -6.81
C PHE A 103 -17.35 13.90 -5.31
N THR A 104 -16.18 13.42 -4.86
CA THR A 104 -15.92 13.08 -3.46
C THR A 104 -16.05 14.31 -2.56
N LEU A 105 -15.52 15.46 -2.99
CA LEU A 105 -15.62 16.72 -2.24
C LEU A 105 -17.06 17.21 -2.16
N HIS A 106 -17.84 17.14 -3.25
CA HIS A 106 -19.27 17.49 -3.23
C HIS A 106 -20.05 16.57 -2.29
N TYR A 107 -19.84 15.26 -2.40
CA TYR A 107 -20.49 14.29 -1.52
C TYR A 107 -20.19 14.56 -0.04
N ILE A 108 -18.91 14.75 0.31
CA ILE A 108 -18.52 15.04 1.69
C ILE A 108 -19.05 16.39 2.15
N ALA A 109 -19.16 17.39 1.28
CA ALA A 109 -19.77 18.68 1.62
C ALA A 109 -21.24 18.52 2.04
N ASP A 110 -21.99 17.70 1.32
CA ASP A 110 -23.43 17.47 1.53
C ASP A 110 -23.74 16.45 2.65
N LEU A 111 -22.77 15.66 3.09
CA LEU A 111 -22.94 14.71 4.20
C LEU A 111 -23.30 15.44 5.51
N ASP A 112 -24.41 15.06 6.14
CA ASP A 112 -24.75 15.52 7.48
C ASP A 112 -24.14 14.59 8.53
N ILE A 113 -22.92 14.93 8.98
CA ILE A 113 -22.21 14.20 10.03
C ILE A 113 -21.91 15.13 11.21
N PRO A 114 -21.85 14.62 12.46
CA PRO A 114 -21.72 15.45 13.66
C PRO A 114 -20.48 16.35 13.65
N ILE A 115 -19.38 15.85 13.05
CA ILE A 115 -18.08 16.51 13.07
C ILE A 115 -17.43 16.38 11.69
N LYS A 116 -16.97 17.52 11.14
CA LYS A 116 -16.04 17.59 10.00
C LYS A 116 -14.77 18.31 10.45
N ARG A 117 -13.62 17.81 10.00
CA ARG A 117 -12.29 18.38 10.25
C ARG A 117 -11.64 18.75 8.93
N GLY A 118 -10.49 18.17 8.61
CA GLY A 118 -9.74 18.44 7.39
C GLY A 118 -8.94 17.22 6.95
N THR A 119 -8.34 17.31 5.76
CA THR A 119 -7.71 16.16 5.09
C THR A 119 -8.75 15.07 4.78
N PHE A 120 -9.78 15.45 4.01
CA PHE A 120 -10.85 14.55 3.57
C PHE A 120 -10.41 13.60 2.46
N ILE A 121 -9.49 14.07 1.60
CA ILE A 121 -8.87 13.27 0.55
C ILE A 121 -7.36 13.41 0.73
N GLU A 122 -6.67 12.29 0.88
CA GLU A 122 -5.21 12.21 0.95
C GLU A 122 -4.70 11.43 -0.25
N PHE A 123 -3.96 12.12 -1.12
CA PHE A 123 -3.37 11.51 -2.31
C PHE A 123 -2.12 10.72 -1.94
N ARG A 124 -2.08 9.45 -2.34
CA ARG A 124 -0.88 8.60 -2.28
C ARG A 124 -0.52 8.13 -3.68
N SER A 125 0.72 7.71 -3.84
CA SER A 125 1.25 7.13 -5.09
C SER A 125 0.34 6.07 -5.70
N GLY A 126 -0.27 5.21 -4.88
CA GLY A 126 -1.06 4.06 -5.32
C GLY A 126 -2.55 4.12 -5.06
N MET A 127 -3.03 5.12 -4.33
CA MET A 127 -4.40 5.17 -3.83
C MET A 127 -4.81 6.57 -3.39
N LEU A 128 -6.11 6.80 -3.30
CA LEU A 128 -6.70 7.94 -2.61
C LEU A 128 -7.31 7.45 -1.30
N ASN A 129 -6.86 8.03 -0.19
CA ASN A 129 -7.51 7.81 1.09
C ASN A 129 -8.61 8.86 1.26
N VAL A 130 -9.87 8.41 1.37
CA VAL A 130 -11.02 9.27 1.62
C VAL A 130 -11.51 9.09 3.05
N SER A 131 -11.75 10.18 3.77
CA SER A 131 -12.26 10.20 5.13
C SER A 131 -13.35 11.26 5.27
N PRO A 132 -14.63 10.90 5.51
CA PRO A 132 -15.71 11.88 5.64
C PRO A 132 -15.52 12.86 6.81
N ILE A 133 -15.08 12.35 7.97
CA ILE A 133 -14.72 13.19 9.13
C ILE A 133 -13.44 14.01 8.87
N GLY A 134 -12.54 13.50 8.02
CA GLY A 134 -11.22 14.06 7.75
C GLY A 134 -10.14 13.48 8.67
N ARG A 135 -8.94 13.23 8.14
CA ARG A 135 -7.82 12.60 8.88
C ARG A 135 -7.20 13.46 9.98
N ASN A 136 -7.52 14.75 10.02
CA ASN A 136 -7.04 15.66 11.07
C ASN A 136 -7.90 15.63 12.35
N CYS A 137 -8.80 14.65 12.50
CA CYS A 137 -9.58 14.47 13.72
C CYS A 137 -8.74 13.92 14.88
N SER A 138 -9.20 14.14 16.11
CA SER A 138 -8.60 13.51 17.30
C SER A 138 -8.90 12.01 17.34
N GLN A 139 -8.24 11.27 18.23
CA GLN A 139 -8.53 9.85 18.41
C GLN A 139 -9.94 9.65 18.98
N GLU A 140 -10.36 10.49 19.92
CA GLU A 140 -11.71 10.47 20.49
C GLU A 140 -12.78 10.71 19.42
N GLU A 141 -12.58 11.73 18.58
CA GLU A 141 -13.47 12.04 17.45
C GLU A 141 -13.54 10.89 16.44
N ARG A 142 -12.41 10.21 16.20
CA ARG A 142 -12.34 9.05 15.31
C ARG A 142 -13.14 7.88 15.87
N ASP A 143 -13.00 7.60 17.16
CA ASP A 143 -13.70 6.50 17.83
C ASP A 143 -15.22 6.76 17.89
N GLU A 144 -15.62 8.02 18.07
CA GLU A 144 -17.03 8.43 17.99
C GLU A 144 -17.57 8.32 16.57
N PHE A 145 -16.80 8.74 15.57
CA PHE A 145 -17.17 8.61 14.17
C PHE A 145 -17.29 7.14 13.75
N GLU A 146 -16.40 6.25 14.22
CA GLU A 146 -16.50 4.82 13.95
C GLU A 146 -17.81 4.21 14.50
N LYS A 147 -18.24 4.65 15.70
CA LYS A 147 -19.52 4.23 16.27
C LYS A 147 -20.70 4.77 15.46
N TYR A 148 -20.63 6.03 15.04
CA TYR A 148 -21.66 6.67 14.21
C TYR A 148 -21.79 5.99 12.85
N ASP A 149 -20.65 5.70 12.19
CA ASP A 149 -20.57 5.08 10.88
C ASP A 149 -21.18 3.67 10.87
N LYS A 150 -21.03 2.90 11.95
CA LYS A 150 -21.68 1.57 12.10
C LYS A 150 -23.21 1.63 12.15
N VAL A 151 -23.79 2.80 12.43
CA VAL A 151 -25.25 2.99 12.53
C VAL A 151 -25.82 3.57 11.24
N LEU A 152 -25.16 4.59 10.67
CA LEU A 152 -25.62 5.28 9.45
C LEU A 152 -24.99 4.75 8.16
N PHE A 153 -24.02 3.84 8.26
CA PHE A 153 -23.31 3.27 7.12
C PHE A 153 -22.69 4.32 6.19
N CYS A 154 -22.32 5.52 6.63
CA CYS A 154 -21.86 6.58 5.72
C CYS A 154 -20.66 6.16 4.84
N CYS A 155 -19.67 5.47 5.40
CA CYS A 155 -18.54 4.90 4.67
C CYS A 155 -18.96 3.69 3.82
N SER A 156 -19.95 2.92 4.29
CA SER A 156 -20.47 1.79 3.52
C SER A 156 -21.35 2.26 2.37
N TYR A 157 -22.12 3.33 2.49
CA TYR A 157 -22.87 4.00 1.42
C TYR A 157 -21.92 4.59 0.37
N LEU A 158 -20.83 5.23 0.81
CA LEU A 158 -19.73 5.64 -0.08
C LEU A 158 -19.10 4.44 -0.82
N ALA A 159 -19.10 3.24 -0.22
CA ALA A 159 -18.59 2.03 -0.85
C ALA A 159 -19.65 1.26 -1.68
N GLU A 160 -20.93 1.30 -1.30
CA GLU A 160 -22.00 0.41 -1.76
C GLU A 160 -22.94 1.06 -2.78
N HIS A 161 -23.16 2.38 -2.75
CA HIS A 161 -23.90 3.08 -3.81
C HIS A 161 -22.99 3.30 -5.03
N GLU A 162 -23.01 2.34 -5.98
CA GLU A 162 -22.36 2.38 -7.31
C GLU A 162 -20.83 2.61 -7.35
N PHE A 163 -20.15 2.58 -6.20
CA PHE A 163 -18.74 2.94 -6.09
C PHE A 163 -17.77 1.75 -6.11
N LEU A 164 -18.26 0.55 -5.80
CA LEU A 164 -17.51 -0.73 -5.88
C LEU A 164 -17.25 -1.20 -7.32
N ILE A 165 -18.00 -0.70 -8.31
CA ILE A 165 -17.76 -1.04 -9.73
C ILE A 165 -16.71 -0.12 -10.36
N HIS A 166 -16.32 0.99 -9.69
CA HIS A 166 -15.42 1.93 -10.35
C HIS A 166 -14.33 2.57 -9.47
N PHE A 167 -14.53 3.00 -8.22
CA PHE A 167 -13.57 3.96 -7.65
C PHE A 167 -13.41 4.11 -6.11
N CYS A 168 -14.03 3.31 -5.21
CA CYS A 168 -13.85 3.55 -3.75
C CYS A 168 -12.59 2.97 -3.09
N PHE A 169 -11.89 2.09 -3.77
CA PHE A 169 -10.48 1.83 -3.56
C PHE A 169 -9.93 1.81 -4.98
N VAL A 170 -9.42 2.93 -5.50
CA VAL A 170 -8.44 2.76 -6.57
C VAL A 170 -7.15 2.33 -5.91
N LEU A 171 -7.17 1.10 -5.42
CA LEU A 171 -5.95 0.38 -5.23
C LEU A 171 -5.49 0.06 -6.65
N LEU A 172 -4.34 0.58 -7.04
CA LEU A 172 -3.72 0.07 -8.24
C LEU A 172 -3.31 -1.38 -7.96
N GLU A 173 -4.16 -2.33 -8.37
CA GLU A 173 -3.84 -3.75 -8.32
C GLU A 173 -2.82 -4.04 -9.43
N LEU A 174 -1.55 -4.07 -9.05
CA LEU A 174 -0.49 -4.44 -9.97
C LEU A 174 -0.33 -5.96 -9.98
N ASN A 175 -0.41 -6.52 -11.19
CA ASN A 175 0.01 -7.89 -11.42
C ASN A 175 1.54 -7.96 -11.33
N LEU A 176 2.08 -8.44 -10.21
CA LEU A 176 3.52 -8.62 -10.02
C LEU A 176 4.14 -9.54 -11.09
N GLY A 177 3.35 -10.42 -11.70
CA GLY A 177 3.77 -11.27 -12.82
C GLY A 177 4.17 -10.51 -14.07
N GLN A 178 3.86 -9.22 -14.20
CA GLN A 178 4.41 -8.40 -15.30
C GLN A 178 5.92 -8.15 -15.15
N TYR A 179 6.46 -8.30 -13.94
CA TYR A 179 7.86 -8.04 -13.60
C TYR A 179 8.70 -9.31 -13.42
N ILE A 180 8.05 -10.47 -13.25
CA ILE A 180 8.66 -11.76 -12.93
C ILE A 180 8.67 -12.64 -14.17
#